data_AF-A0A2S9TPX9-F1
#
_entry.id   AF-A0A2S9TPX9-F1
#
_cell.length_a   1.000
_cell.length_b   1.000
_cell.length_c   1.000
_cell.angle_alpha   90.00
_cell.angle_beta   90.00
_cell.angle_gamma   90.00
#
_symmetry.space_group_name_H-M   'P 1'
#
loop_
_entity.id
_entity.type
_entity.pdbx_description
1 polymer ?
#
loop_
_entity_poly.entity_id
_entity_poly.type
_entity_poly.pdbx_seq_one_letter_code
_entity_poly.pdbx_strand_id
1 'polypeptide(L)'
;MNKDLNEIINNRKNVSIFGAGSFGFQAYEYLTNCDIKVIDFYDNDKDKHGELFCNCEVLNPNLILKNKPLLVIASTWEKEIVEQLKIMNYENYTFINILGFEEEYRDWIKHRKNSDYSLEFFQKNTKNLSKWSIPKLIRNSDEVWAKELVKIYDNEISFPASLSPVAGELYRSLILNIAPKIIVEIGIFMGVSTIWAASALKDLEIDSKIYSIDLFNNTKINENHFEYVQNIMKSAEVSDIVSLFKLNSFIDFEKFIPNLSNEKIDFLFIDGDHTPRGVTLDFLKFNEYLAVGGYIMLHDIFPEYCGWEGPAFLIDQYIKNSKNFELCQIYTTPNNYGLALIRKVK
;
A
#
# COMPACT_ATOMS: atom_id res chain seq x y z
N MET A 1 1.50 26.21 -13.49
CA MET A 1 2.22 27.24 -12.73
C MET A 1 3.08 26.52 -11.69
N ASN A 2 4.13 25.83 -12.15
CA ASN A 2 4.92 24.87 -11.36
C ASN A 2 6.43 25.18 -11.47
N LYS A 3 6.78 26.48 -11.50
CA LYS A 3 8.18 26.92 -11.64
C LYS A 3 8.84 27.36 -10.33
N ASP A 4 8.11 27.40 -9.22
CA ASP A 4 8.59 28.13 -8.05
C ASP A 4 8.82 27.30 -6.78
N LEU A 5 8.57 25.98 -6.73
CA LEU A 5 8.83 25.25 -5.47
C LEU A 5 10.32 25.23 -5.12
N ASN A 6 11.15 24.80 -6.08
CA ASN A 6 12.62 24.82 -5.91
C ASN A 6 13.17 26.25 -5.82
N GLU A 7 12.55 27.24 -6.46
CA GLU A 7 13.04 28.64 -6.43
C GLU A 7 12.64 29.38 -5.14
N ILE A 8 11.45 29.10 -4.59
CA ILE A 8 10.99 29.61 -3.28
C ILE A 8 11.74 28.93 -2.14
N ILE A 9 11.95 27.61 -2.24
CA ILE A 9 12.66 26.81 -1.24
C ILE A 9 14.17 27.13 -1.23
N ASN A 10 14.82 27.22 -2.39
CA ASN A 10 16.25 27.56 -2.45
C ASN A 10 16.57 28.98 -1.91
N ASN A 11 15.59 29.88 -1.90
CA ASN A 11 15.74 31.24 -1.37
C ASN A 11 15.36 31.40 0.11
N ARG A 12 14.74 30.40 0.76
CA ARG A 12 14.29 30.49 2.17
C ARG A 12 14.72 29.29 3.00
N LYS A 13 15.51 29.54 4.04
CA LYS A 13 16.01 28.52 4.96
C LYS A 13 15.00 28.01 5.99
N ASN A 14 13.82 28.61 6.10
CA ASN A 14 12.86 28.30 7.15
C ASN A 14 11.41 28.23 6.64
N VAL A 15 10.66 27.21 7.05
CA VAL A 15 9.24 27.01 6.72
C VAL A 15 8.44 26.46 7.92
N SER A 16 7.11 26.54 7.85
CA SER A 16 6.20 25.85 8.76
C SER A 16 5.35 24.85 8.00
N ILE A 17 4.90 23.77 8.64
CA ILE A 17 4.09 22.74 7.98
C ILE A 17 2.64 22.78 8.49
N PHE A 18 1.64 22.73 7.61
CA PHE A 18 0.25 22.52 8.00
C PHE A 18 -0.12 21.04 7.85
N GLY A 19 -0.29 20.38 8.99
CA GLY A 19 -0.60 18.96 9.15
C GLY A 19 0.45 18.29 10.04
N ALA A 20 0.17 18.10 11.33
CA ALA A 20 1.02 17.38 12.28
C ALA A 20 0.64 15.90 12.30
N GLY A 21 0.72 15.27 11.14
CA GLY A 21 0.40 13.86 10.93
C GLY A 21 1.45 13.17 10.08
N SER A 22 1.09 12.00 9.58
CA SER A 22 1.89 11.19 8.66
C SER A 22 2.54 11.96 7.51
N PHE A 23 1.74 12.78 6.81
CA PHE A 23 2.21 13.59 5.69
C PHE A 23 3.13 14.72 6.16
N GLY A 24 2.86 15.30 7.33
CA GLY A 24 3.73 16.30 7.97
C GLY A 24 5.10 15.76 8.37
N PHE A 25 5.17 14.53 8.86
CA PHE A 25 6.44 13.86 9.15
C PHE A 25 7.28 13.71 7.87
N GLN A 26 6.68 13.21 6.78
CA GLN A 26 7.37 13.05 5.51
C GLN A 26 7.84 14.40 4.95
N ALA A 27 6.97 15.41 5.04
CA ALA A 27 7.30 16.78 4.66
C ALA A 27 8.51 17.30 5.44
N TYR A 28 8.54 17.07 6.75
CA TYR A 28 9.65 17.44 7.62
C TYR A 28 10.96 16.74 7.26
N GLU A 29 10.93 15.43 7.03
CA GLU A 29 12.13 14.68 6.64
C GLU A 29 12.69 15.18 5.31
N TYR A 30 11.83 15.35 4.30
CA TYR A 30 12.23 15.85 2.99
C TYR A 30 12.85 17.25 3.11
N LEU A 31 12.17 18.18 3.79
CA LEU A 31 12.64 19.55 3.95
C LEU A 31 13.98 19.60 4.70
N THR A 32 14.14 18.79 5.75
CA THR A 32 15.37 18.70 6.52
C THR A 32 16.53 18.19 5.67
N ASN A 33 16.30 17.17 4.83
CA ASN A 33 17.30 16.64 3.89
C ASN A 33 17.71 17.63 2.79
N CYS A 34 16.85 18.62 2.51
CA CYS A 34 17.15 19.72 1.60
C CYS A 34 17.77 20.95 2.32
N ASP A 35 18.26 20.80 3.54
CA ASP A 35 18.81 21.89 4.38
C ASP A 35 17.81 23.03 4.68
N ILE A 36 16.51 22.71 4.71
CA ILE A 36 15.44 23.65 5.06
C ILE A 36 14.99 23.35 6.48
N LYS A 37 15.02 24.36 7.34
CA LYS A 37 14.59 24.24 8.73
C LYS A 37 13.07 24.35 8.83
N VAL A 38 12.43 23.34 9.39
CA VAL A 38 11.04 23.44 9.84
C VAL A 38 11.01 24.12 11.21
N ILE A 39 10.21 25.19 11.35
CA ILE A 39 10.11 25.95 12.62
C ILE A 39 9.04 25.33 13.51
N ASP A 40 7.84 25.17 12.97
CA ASP A 40 6.65 24.75 13.69
C ASP A 40 5.67 24.03 12.76
N PHE A 41 4.71 23.34 13.37
CA PHE A 41 3.57 22.74 12.69
C PHE A 41 2.29 23.50 13.03
N TYR A 42 1.31 23.42 12.15
CA TYR A 42 -0.07 23.83 12.40
C TYR A 42 -0.99 22.65 12.15
N ASP A 43 -1.97 22.42 13.02
CA ASP A 43 -2.95 21.35 12.82
C ASP A 43 -4.33 21.81 13.29
N ASN A 44 -5.41 21.38 12.64
CA ASN A 44 -6.77 21.71 13.10
C ASN A 44 -7.19 20.87 14.32
N ASP A 45 -6.50 19.76 14.57
CA ASP A 45 -6.68 18.94 15.75
C ASP A 45 -6.16 19.64 17.01
N LYS A 46 -7.08 20.01 17.90
CA LYS A 46 -6.79 20.75 19.14
C LYS A 46 -6.02 19.90 20.14
N ASP A 47 -6.17 18.58 20.09
CA ASP A 47 -5.52 17.68 21.04
C ASP A 47 -4.01 17.60 20.80
N LYS A 48 -3.54 18.06 19.63
CA LYS A 48 -2.11 18.16 19.30
C LYS A 48 -1.49 19.50 19.69
N HIS A 49 -2.27 20.53 20.01
CA HIS A 49 -1.74 21.88 20.21
C HIS A 49 -0.87 21.96 21.46
N GLY A 50 0.34 22.51 21.32
CA GLY A 50 1.34 22.61 22.39
C GLY A 50 2.20 21.36 22.56
N GLU A 51 1.88 20.26 21.87
CA GLU A 51 2.72 19.07 21.83
C GLU A 51 3.89 19.24 20.85
N LEU A 52 4.93 18.41 21.04
CA LEU A 52 6.05 18.34 20.12
C LEU A 52 5.82 17.27 19.05
N PHE A 53 6.00 17.63 17.79
CA PHE A 53 6.00 16.75 16.64
C PHE A 53 7.25 17.02 15.79
N CYS A 54 8.07 15.99 15.54
CA CYS A 54 9.38 16.15 14.88
C CYS A 54 10.29 17.19 15.58
N ASN A 55 10.25 17.28 16.91
CA ASN A 55 10.94 18.30 17.72
C ASN A 55 10.50 19.76 17.44
N CYS A 56 9.38 19.96 16.75
CA CYS A 56 8.77 21.25 16.50
C CYS A 56 7.42 21.33 17.24
N GLU A 57 7.07 22.51 17.74
CA GLU A 57 5.77 22.70 18.40
C GLU A 57 4.62 22.65 17.38
N VAL A 58 3.51 22.01 17.76
CA VAL A 58 2.27 22.04 16.97
C VAL A 58 1.38 23.18 17.48
N LEU A 59 1.12 24.15 16.61
CA LEU A 59 0.44 25.39 16.91
C LEU A 59 -1.00 25.40 16.42
N ASN A 60 -1.81 26.25 17.07
CA ASN A 60 -3.15 26.55 16.61
C ASN A 60 -3.13 27.33 15.28
N PRO A 61 -3.90 26.95 14.25
CA PRO A 61 -3.93 27.61 12.95
C PRO A 61 -4.29 29.10 13.00
N ASN A 62 -5.01 29.57 14.01
CA ASN A 62 -5.30 31.00 14.18
C ASN A 62 -4.03 31.85 14.37
N LEU A 63 -2.91 31.24 14.76
CA LEU A 63 -1.61 31.91 14.92
C LEU A 63 -0.88 32.14 13.58
N ILE A 64 -1.35 31.56 12.47
CA ILE A 64 -0.73 31.71 11.14
C ILE A 64 -0.68 33.19 10.72
N LEU A 65 -1.75 33.95 10.96
CA LEU A 65 -1.80 35.38 10.60
C LEU A 65 -0.83 36.25 11.42
N LYS A 66 -0.48 35.78 12.62
CA LYS A 66 0.48 36.45 13.51
C LYS A 66 1.92 36.16 13.07
N ASN A 67 2.23 34.89 12.82
CA ASN A 67 3.59 34.45 12.50
C ASN A 67 3.96 34.66 11.03
N LYS A 68 2.95 34.68 10.15
CA LYS A 68 3.06 34.81 8.69
C LYS A 68 4.18 33.94 8.08
N PRO A 69 4.23 32.62 8.37
CA PRO A 69 5.27 31.74 7.85
C PRO A 69 5.18 31.62 6.32
N LEU A 70 6.13 30.92 5.68
CA LEU A 70 5.81 30.22 4.44
C LEU A 70 5.27 28.85 4.85
N LEU A 71 4.02 28.59 4.53
CA LEU A 71 3.33 27.39 4.98
C LEU A 71 3.41 26.29 3.94
N VAL A 72 3.79 25.09 4.36
CA VAL A 72 3.86 23.89 3.55
C VAL A 72 2.69 22.99 3.94
N ILE A 73 1.69 22.85 3.09
CA ILE A 73 0.52 22.02 3.38
C ILE A 73 0.88 20.55 3.11
N ALA A 74 0.76 19.73 4.16
CA ALA A 74 1.13 18.32 4.18
C ALA A 74 0.04 17.50 4.92
N SER A 75 -1.12 17.35 4.30
CA SER A 75 -2.28 16.71 4.94
C SER A 75 -3.23 16.09 3.93
N THR A 76 -3.97 15.06 4.35
CA THR A 76 -5.10 14.48 3.59
C THR A 76 -6.32 15.42 3.53
N TRP A 77 -6.35 16.45 4.38
CA TRP A 77 -7.41 17.47 4.44
C TRP A 77 -7.03 18.76 3.69
N GLU A 78 -6.25 18.62 2.62
CA GLU A 78 -5.67 19.73 1.88
C GLU A 78 -6.72 20.76 1.43
N LYS A 79 -7.86 20.30 0.90
CA LYS A 79 -8.92 21.17 0.37
C LYS A 79 -9.53 22.04 1.47
N GLU A 80 -9.84 21.43 2.60
CA GLU A 80 -10.42 22.09 3.78
C GLU A 80 -9.43 23.10 4.37
N ILE A 81 -8.15 22.74 4.43
CA ILE A 81 -7.07 23.65 4.88
C ILE A 81 -6.96 24.85 3.92
N VAL A 82 -7.02 24.62 2.60
CA VAL A 82 -6.98 25.71 1.61
C VAL A 82 -8.18 26.63 1.73
N GLU A 83 -9.38 26.10 1.94
CA GLU A 83 -10.59 26.91 2.17
C GLU A 83 -10.48 27.74 3.45
N GLN A 84 -9.98 27.14 4.53
CA GLN A 84 -9.69 27.84 5.78
C GLN A 84 -8.70 29.00 5.57
N LEU A 85 -7.58 28.76 4.88
CA LEU A 85 -6.58 29.80 4.62
C LEU A 85 -7.13 30.93 3.73
N LYS A 86 -8.00 30.61 2.76
CA LYS A 86 -8.73 31.62 1.96
C LYS A 86 -9.63 32.48 2.83
N ILE A 87 -10.41 31.88 3.74
CA ILE A 87 -11.26 32.61 4.69
C ILE A 87 -10.41 33.51 5.59
N MET A 88 -9.22 33.06 5.98
CA MET A 88 -8.26 33.83 6.76
C MET A 88 -7.55 34.93 5.94
N ASN A 89 -7.79 35.01 4.63
CA ASN A 89 -7.10 35.90 3.69
C ASN A 89 -5.57 35.71 3.72
N TYR A 90 -5.13 34.45 3.76
CA TYR A 90 -3.73 34.05 3.79
C TYR A 90 -3.34 33.29 2.53
N GLU A 91 -2.34 33.82 1.81
CA GLU A 91 -1.94 33.31 0.49
C GLU A 91 -0.49 32.80 0.47
N ASN A 92 0.28 32.97 1.56
CA ASN A 92 1.70 32.59 1.61
C ASN A 92 1.89 31.10 1.97
N TYR A 93 1.32 30.22 1.15
CA TYR A 93 1.44 28.78 1.31
C TYR A 93 1.83 28.09 0.00
N THR A 94 2.34 26.88 0.14
CA THR A 94 2.65 25.96 -0.96
C THR A 94 2.29 24.54 -0.52
N PHE A 95 2.28 23.62 -1.47
CA PHE A 95 2.04 22.21 -1.20
C PHE A 95 3.38 21.50 -1.21
N ILE A 96 3.63 20.65 -0.21
CA ILE A 96 4.73 19.71 -0.36
C ILE A 96 4.28 18.66 -1.35
N ASN A 97 4.83 18.75 -2.54
CA ASN A 97 4.72 17.70 -3.52
C ASN A 97 5.59 16.53 -3.03
N ILE A 98 5.11 15.78 -2.02
CA ILE A 98 5.93 15.12 -0.99
C ILE A 98 7.08 14.26 -1.51
N LEU A 99 7.07 13.77 -2.75
CA LEU A 99 8.25 13.13 -3.36
C LEU A 99 8.37 13.39 -4.87
N GLY A 100 7.85 14.50 -5.40
CA GLY A 100 7.71 14.67 -6.85
C GLY A 100 6.62 13.78 -7.46
N PHE A 101 5.95 12.94 -6.65
CA PHE A 101 4.89 12.02 -7.08
C PHE A 101 3.79 12.67 -7.91
N GLU A 102 3.32 13.89 -7.59
CA GLU A 102 2.28 14.53 -8.42
C GLU A 102 2.80 14.85 -9.82
N GLU A 103 4.08 15.21 -9.95
CA GLU A 103 4.66 15.52 -11.25
C GLU A 103 4.95 14.24 -12.03
N GLU A 104 5.55 13.24 -11.39
CA GLU A 104 5.77 11.90 -11.96
C GLU A 104 4.44 11.26 -12.40
N TYR A 105 3.41 11.33 -11.55
CA TYR A 105 2.09 10.79 -11.85
C TYR A 105 1.40 11.55 -12.99
N ARG A 106 1.46 12.89 -13.00
CA ARG A 106 0.91 13.70 -14.11
C ARG A 106 1.62 13.42 -15.42
N ASP A 107 2.93 13.22 -15.39
CA ASP A 107 3.71 12.86 -16.58
C ASP A 107 3.37 11.44 -17.04
N TRP A 108 3.34 10.48 -16.11
CA TRP A 108 3.00 9.09 -16.38
C TRP A 108 1.60 8.94 -16.98
N ILE A 109 0.57 9.54 -16.39
CA ILE A 109 -0.82 9.40 -16.88
C ILE A 109 -0.98 10.02 -18.27
N LYS A 110 -0.22 11.07 -18.59
CA LYS A 110 -0.21 11.71 -19.92
C LYS A 110 0.41 10.79 -20.98
N HIS A 111 1.45 10.04 -20.63
CA HIS A 111 2.15 9.15 -21.56
C HIS A 111 1.50 7.77 -21.66
N ARG A 112 0.97 7.23 -20.55
CA ARG A 112 0.35 5.90 -20.51
C ARG A 112 -0.90 5.78 -21.37
N LYS A 113 -1.76 6.80 -21.39
CA LYS A 113 -2.95 6.83 -22.26
C LYS A 113 -2.63 6.64 -23.76
N ASN A 114 -1.38 6.91 -24.17
CA ASN A 114 -0.94 6.72 -25.55
C ASN A 114 -0.33 5.33 -25.80
N SER A 115 -0.05 4.53 -24.76
CA SER A 115 0.57 3.19 -24.85
C SER A 115 -0.41 2.01 -24.80
N ASP A 116 -1.69 2.25 -24.50
CA ASP A 116 -2.70 1.19 -24.31
C ASP A 116 -3.15 0.47 -25.60
N TYR A 117 -2.62 0.87 -26.77
CA TYR A 117 -2.90 0.24 -28.06
C TYR A 117 -2.36 -1.21 -28.22
N SER A 118 -1.78 -1.81 -27.17
CA SER A 118 -1.27 -3.19 -27.20
C SER A 118 -2.05 -4.19 -26.31
N LEU A 119 -3.02 -3.72 -25.51
CA LEU A 119 -3.83 -4.59 -24.64
C LEU A 119 -5.03 -5.25 -25.34
N GLU A 120 -5.36 -4.85 -26.58
CA GLU A 120 -6.38 -5.51 -27.42
C GLU A 120 -6.09 -7.01 -27.65
N PHE A 121 -4.86 -7.48 -27.44
CA PHE A 121 -4.41 -8.80 -27.87
C PHE A 121 -4.88 -9.98 -27.01
N PHE A 122 -5.44 -9.74 -25.81
CA PHE A 122 -5.91 -10.81 -24.92
C PHE A 122 -7.37 -10.63 -24.46
N GLN A 123 -8.29 -10.40 -25.42
CA GLN A 123 -9.71 -10.71 -25.20
C GLN A 123 -9.88 -12.22 -24.94
N LYS A 124 -9.71 -12.63 -23.67
CA LYS A 124 -10.12 -13.97 -23.21
C LYS A 124 -11.61 -13.95 -22.88
N ASN A 125 -12.21 -15.15 -22.89
CA ASN A 125 -13.59 -15.43 -22.49
C ASN A 125 -13.88 -15.01 -21.03
N THR A 126 -13.97 -13.71 -20.77
CA THR A 126 -14.39 -13.17 -19.47
C THR A 126 -15.88 -13.42 -19.34
N LYS A 127 -16.27 -14.22 -18.35
CA LYS A 127 -17.68 -14.36 -17.98
C LYS A 127 -18.06 -13.14 -17.16
N ASN A 128 -19.20 -12.52 -17.46
CA ASN A 128 -19.83 -11.55 -16.56
C ASN A 128 -20.24 -12.29 -15.29
N LEU A 129 -19.38 -12.27 -14.28
CA LEU A 129 -19.64 -12.89 -12.99
C LEU A 129 -20.21 -11.86 -12.03
N SER A 130 -21.15 -12.30 -11.20
CA SER A 130 -21.64 -11.56 -10.04
C SER A 130 -21.15 -12.14 -8.71
N LYS A 131 -20.39 -13.25 -8.76
CA LYS A 131 -19.78 -13.94 -7.62
C LYS A 131 -18.63 -14.82 -8.08
N TRP A 132 -17.78 -15.26 -7.15
CA TRP A 132 -16.70 -16.19 -7.47
C TRP A 132 -17.23 -17.56 -7.91
N SER A 133 -16.61 -18.09 -8.97
CA SER A 133 -16.74 -19.51 -9.33
C SER A 133 -15.60 -20.27 -8.68
N ILE A 134 -15.92 -21.06 -7.65
CA ILE A 134 -14.94 -21.86 -6.92
C ILE A 134 -14.66 -23.16 -7.70
N PRO A 135 -13.40 -23.47 -8.04
CA PRO A 135 -13.02 -24.72 -8.70
C PRO A 135 -13.45 -25.95 -7.89
N LYS A 136 -13.81 -27.03 -8.59
CA LYS A 136 -14.21 -28.29 -7.95
C LYS A 136 -13.12 -28.84 -7.02
N LEU A 137 -11.85 -28.62 -7.38
CA LEU A 137 -10.71 -29.04 -6.57
C LEU A 137 -10.77 -28.45 -5.16
N ILE A 138 -11.06 -27.15 -5.06
CA ILE A 138 -11.19 -26.45 -3.77
C ILE A 138 -12.53 -26.75 -3.11
N ARG A 139 -13.63 -26.73 -3.88
CA ARG A 139 -14.97 -26.94 -3.32
C ARG A 139 -15.18 -28.31 -2.71
N ASN A 140 -14.51 -29.33 -3.24
CA ASN A 140 -14.62 -30.71 -2.77
C ASN A 140 -13.42 -31.14 -1.90
N SER A 141 -12.51 -30.22 -1.58
CA SER A 141 -11.35 -30.53 -0.76
C SER A 141 -11.76 -30.87 0.66
N ASP A 142 -11.09 -31.87 1.24
CA ASP A 142 -11.27 -32.21 2.65
C ASP A 142 -10.39 -31.38 3.59
N GLU A 143 -9.46 -30.62 3.04
CA GLU A 143 -8.54 -29.77 3.78
C GLU A 143 -9.27 -28.65 4.53
N VAL A 144 -8.86 -28.42 5.77
CA VAL A 144 -9.48 -27.42 6.65
C VAL A 144 -9.37 -26.01 6.08
N TRP A 145 -8.20 -25.63 5.59
CA TRP A 145 -7.97 -24.33 4.95
C TRP A 145 -8.83 -24.12 3.71
N ALA A 146 -9.05 -25.17 2.90
CA ALA A 146 -9.85 -25.10 1.68
C ALA A 146 -11.34 -24.93 2.00
N LYS A 147 -11.83 -25.66 3.02
CA LYS A 147 -13.20 -25.50 3.54
C LYS A 147 -13.45 -24.08 4.04
N GLU A 148 -12.47 -23.45 4.69
CA GLU A 148 -12.59 -22.06 5.14
C GLU A 148 -12.61 -21.08 3.97
N LEU A 149 -11.73 -21.24 2.97
CA LEU A 149 -11.76 -20.45 1.75
C LEU A 149 -13.13 -20.54 1.03
N VAL A 150 -13.74 -21.73 0.97
CA VAL A 150 -15.07 -21.89 0.38
C VAL A 150 -16.11 -21.03 1.09
N LYS A 151 -16.11 -20.99 2.43
CA LYS A 151 -17.02 -20.13 3.20
C LYS A 151 -16.81 -18.66 2.90
N ILE A 152 -15.55 -18.22 2.81
CA ILE A 152 -15.22 -16.83 2.49
C ILE A 152 -15.67 -16.49 1.06
N TYR A 153 -15.41 -17.35 0.08
CA TYR A 153 -15.79 -17.12 -1.31
C TYR A 153 -17.30 -17.19 -1.57
N ASP A 154 -18.06 -17.90 -0.74
CA ASP A 154 -19.53 -17.89 -0.78
C ASP A 154 -20.12 -16.59 -0.17
N ASN A 155 -19.33 -15.78 0.56
CA ASN A 155 -19.73 -14.44 1.00
C ASN A 155 -19.60 -13.44 -0.15
N GLU A 156 -20.68 -12.70 -0.44
CA GLU A 156 -20.75 -11.75 -1.56
C GLU A 156 -19.69 -10.64 -1.50
N ILE A 157 -19.28 -10.21 -0.29
CA ILE A 157 -18.26 -9.16 -0.11
C ILE A 157 -16.89 -9.60 -0.62
N SER A 158 -16.63 -10.91 -0.67
CA SER A 158 -15.38 -11.42 -1.25
C SER A 158 -15.27 -11.13 -2.74
N PHE A 159 -16.39 -10.98 -3.46
CA PHE A 159 -16.42 -10.67 -4.88
C PHE A 159 -16.63 -9.17 -5.14
N PRO A 160 -15.86 -8.53 -6.04
CA PRO A 160 -14.62 -9.01 -6.68
C PRO A 160 -13.36 -8.65 -5.86
N ALA A 161 -13.50 -8.23 -4.60
CA ALA A 161 -12.44 -7.60 -3.82
C ALA A 161 -11.31 -8.54 -3.38
N SER A 162 -11.60 -9.81 -3.11
CA SER A 162 -10.58 -10.81 -2.76
C SER A 162 -9.93 -11.41 -4.00
N LEU A 163 -8.69 -11.89 -3.86
CA LEU A 163 -8.05 -12.70 -4.88
C LEU A 163 -8.97 -13.83 -5.38
N SER A 164 -9.20 -13.93 -6.68
CA SER A 164 -10.08 -14.96 -7.24
C SER A 164 -9.57 -16.37 -6.88
N PRO A 165 -10.43 -17.39 -6.77
CA PRO A 165 -10.00 -18.75 -6.40
C PRO A 165 -8.85 -19.29 -7.28
N VAL A 166 -8.89 -19.03 -8.59
CA VAL A 166 -7.86 -19.49 -9.53
C VAL A 166 -6.57 -18.67 -9.46
N ALA A 167 -6.65 -17.37 -9.11
CA ALA A 167 -5.47 -16.57 -8.81
C ALA A 167 -4.84 -16.99 -7.47
N GLY A 168 -5.67 -17.40 -6.49
CA GLY A 168 -5.23 -18.02 -5.26
C GLY A 168 -4.50 -19.34 -5.46
N GLU A 169 -5.00 -20.23 -6.33
CA GLU A 169 -4.30 -21.45 -6.72
C GLU A 169 -2.93 -21.18 -7.35
N LEU A 170 -2.84 -20.15 -8.22
CA LEU A 170 -1.57 -19.69 -8.78
C LEU A 170 -0.64 -19.20 -7.68
N TYR A 171 -1.13 -18.35 -6.76
CA TYR A 171 -0.34 -17.82 -5.66
C TYR A 171 0.19 -18.94 -4.75
N ARG A 172 -0.68 -19.86 -4.33
CA ARG A 172 -0.27 -21.04 -3.55
C ARG A 172 0.80 -21.85 -4.28
N SER A 173 0.66 -22.05 -5.59
CA SER A 173 1.65 -22.76 -6.42
C SER A 173 2.99 -22.02 -6.48
N LEU A 174 2.98 -20.68 -6.55
CA LEU A 174 4.21 -19.88 -6.46
C LEU A 174 4.91 -20.08 -5.11
N ILE A 175 4.16 -20.01 -4.00
CA ILE A 175 4.72 -20.21 -2.66
C ILE A 175 5.32 -21.62 -2.50
N LEU A 176 4.65 -22.66 -3.00
CA LEU A 176 5.20 -24.03 -3.00
C LEU A 176 6.53 -24.15 -3.74
N ASN A 177 6.73 -23.41 -4.83
CA ASN A 177 7.95 -23.49 -5.64
C ASN A 177 9.06 -22.57 -5.12
N ILE A 178 8.70 -21.44 -4.52
CA ILE A 178 9.66 -20.48 -3.95
C ILE A 178 10.13 -20.94 -2.57
N ALA A 179 9.25 -21.59 -1.79
CA ALA A 179 9.48 -22.03 -0.42
C ALA A 179 10.05 -20.91 0.49
N PRO A 180 9.40 -19.73 0.57
CA PRO A 180 9.91 -18.60 1.35
C PRO A 180 9.84 -18.88 2.86
N LYS A 181 10.83 -18.39 3.61
CA LYS A 181 10.81 -18.43 5.08
C LYS A 181 10.01 -17.27 5.65
N ILE A 182 10.16 -16.08 5.08
CA ILE A 182 9.44 -14.89 5.53
C ILE A 182 8.59 -14.34 4.39
N ILE A 183 7.27 -14.39 4.61
CA ILE A 183 6.29 -13.68 3.80
C ILE A 183 5.83 -12.45 4.57
N VAL A 184 5.81 -11.29 3.91
CA VAL A 184 5.11 -10.10 4.39
C VAL A 184 3.97 -9.79 3.44
N GLU A 185 2.78 -9.59 3.97
CA GLU A 185 1.59 -9.24 3.21
C GLU A 185 1.03 -7.90 3.71
N ILE A 186 0.77 -6.97 2.80
CA ILE A 186 0.19 -5.65 3.08
C ILE A 186 -1.16 -5.58 2.39
N GLY A 187 -2.23 -5.42 3.18
CA GLY A 187 -3.61 -5.52 2.70
C GLY A 187 -4.11 -6.97 2.77
N ILE A 188 -4.97 -7.24 3.75
CA ILE A 188 -5.43 -8.59 4.09
C ILE A 188 -6.89 -8.77 3.74
N PHE A 189 -7.69 -7.71 3.92
CA PHE A 189 -9.14 -7.77 3.74
C PHE A 189 -9.71 -8.98 4.52
N MET A 190 -10.37 -9.93 3.87
CA MET A 190 -10.95 -11.12 4.52
C MET A 190 -9.93 -12.23 4.87
N GLY A 191 -8.66 -12.10 4.50
CA GLY A 191 -7.59 -13.08 4.76
C GLY A 191 -7.44 -14.19 3.70
N VAL A 192 -8.07 -14.03 2.53
CA VAL A 192 -8.08 -15.05 1.45
C VAL A 192 -6.67 -15.39 0.98
N SER A 193 -5.88 -14.39 0.60
CA SER A 193 -4.51 -14.55 0.14
C SER A 193 -3.59 -15.09 1.23
N THR A 194 -3.77 -14.65 2.47
CA THR A 194 -3.03 -15.15 3.64
C THR A 194 -3.21 -16.66 3.80
N ILE A 195 -4.45 -17.17 3.72
CA ILE A 195 -4.74 -18.61 3.84
C ILE A 195 -4.12 -19.39 2.68
N TRP A 196 -4.17 -18.87 1.45
CA TRP A 196 -3.51 -19.48 0.30
C TRP A 196 -2.00 -19.62 0.50
N ALA A 197 -1.32 -18.57 0.98
CA ALA A 197 0.10 -18.65 1.29
C ALA A 197 0.39 -19.62 2.44
N ALA A 198 -0.38 -19.53 3.53
CA ALA A 198 -0.18 -20.35 4.72
C ALA A 198 -0.38 -21.84 4.44
N SER A 199 -1.40 -22.20 3.65
CA SER A 199 -1.62 -23.58 3.23
C SER A 199 -0.43 -24.15 2.45
N ALA A 200 0.20 -23.38 1.55
CA ALA A 200 1.41 -23.84 0.87
C ALA A 200 2.57 -24.08 1.85
N LEU A 201 2.80 -23.16 2.80
CA LEU A 201 3.88 -23.30 3.77
C LEU A 201 3.68 -24.50 4.71
N LYS A 202 2.43 -24.78 5.10
CA LYS A 202 2.06 -25.96 5.89
C LYS A 202 2.40 -27.26 5.14
N ASP A 203 2.06 -27.33 3.85
CA ASP A 203 2.36 -28.52 3.03
C ASP A 203 3.86 -28.73 2.80
N LEU A 204 4.66 -27.66 2.84
CA LEU A 204 6.12 -27.74 2.73
C LEU A 204 6.79 -28.22 4.04
N GLU A 205 6.08 -28.17 5.17
CA GLU A 205 6.59 -28.50 6.51
C GLU A 205 7.91 -27.77 6.85
N ILE A 206 8.04 -26.51 6.45
CA ILE A 206 9.22 -25.66 6.68
C ILE A 206 8.97 -24.64 7.79
N ASP A 207 10.04 -24.23 8.48
CA ASP A 207 10.01 -23.14 9.44
C ASP A 207 9.87 -21.80 8.71
N SER A 208 8.62 -21.36 8.57
CA SER A 208 8.23 -20.14 7.87
C SER A 208 7.23 -19.33 8.66
N LYS A 209 7.22 -18.02 8.42
CA LYS A 209 6.32 -17.05 9.04
C LYS A 209 5.68 -16.16 7.99
N ILE A 210 4.41 -15.85 8.22
CA ILE A 210 3.66 -14.83 7.49
C ILE A 210 3.38 -13.68 8.45
N TYR A 211 3.84 -12.49 8.08
CA TYR A 211 3.49 -11.26 8.77
C TYR A 211 2.50 -10.48 7.90
N SER A 212 1.25 -10.40 8.35
CA SER A 212 0.19 -9.73 7.60
C SER A 212 -0.18 -8.40 8.27
N ILE A 213 -0.16 -7.32 7.50
CA ILE A 213 -0.36 -5.94 7.96
C ILE A 213 -1.62 -5.36 7.33
N ASP A 214 -2.55 -4.87 8.15
CA ASP A 214 -3.79 -4.21 7.72
C ASP A 214 -4.29 -3.24 8.81
N LEU A 215 -5.14 -2.28 8.44
CA LEU A 215 -5.81 -1.39 9.39
C LEU A 215 -6.97 -2.07 10.12
N PHE A 216 -7.51 -3.14 9.55
CA PHE A 216 -8.66 -3.90 10.02
C PHE A 216 -9.87 -3.01 10.40
N ASN A 217 -10.23 -2.09 9.51
CA ASN A 217 -11.27 -1.08 9.75
C ASN A 217 -12.48 -1.19 8.80
N ASN A 218 -12.62 -2.29 8.06
CA ASN A 218 -13.72 -2.50 7.13
C ASN A 218 -14.94 -3.11 7.83
N THR A 219 -15.82 -2.24 8.32
CA THR A 219 -17.05 -2.63 9.03
C THR A 219 -18.07 -3.37 8.18
N LYS A 220 -17.92 -3.38 6.84
CA LYS A 220 -18.78 -4.19 5.96
C LYS A 220 -18.48 -5.68 6.09
N ILE A 221 -17.22 -6.06 6.37
CA ILE A 221 -16.85 -7.47 6.59
C ILE A 221 -17.40 -7.93 7.95
N ASN A 222 -17.09 -7.18 9.00
CA ASN A 222 -17.53 -7.44 10.36
C ASN A 222 -17.35 -6.17 11.20
N GLU A 223 -18.20 -5.95 12.21
CA GLU A 223 -18.05 -4.85 13.17
C GLU A 223 -16.66 -4.85 13.82
N ASN A 224 -16.15 -6.03 14.16
CA ASN A 224 -14.78 -6.27 14.58
C ASN A 224 -14.00 -7.01 13.49
N HIS A 225 -13.59 -6.29 12.45
CA HIS A 225 -12.86 -6.85 11.32
C HIS A 225 -11.57 -7.60 11.74
N PHE A 226 -10.84 -7.13 12.75
CA PHE A 226 -9.64 -7.81 13.22
C PHE A 226 -9.95 -9.18 13.84
N GLU A 227 -10.95 -9.24 14.73
CA GLU A 227 -11.39 -10.49 15.34
C GLU A 227 -11.95 -11.47 14.30
N TYR A 228 -12.65 -10.96 13.29
CA TYR A 228 -13.08 -11.78 12.16
C TYR A 228 -11.89 -12.50 11.51
N VAL A 229 -10.85 -11.76 11.10
CA VAL A 229 -9.67 -12.37 10.45
C VAL A 229 -8.93 -13.31 11.40
N GLN A 230 -8.78 -12.96 12.68
CA GLN A 230 -8.20 -13.86 13.69
C GLN A 230 -8.93 -15.19 13.78
N ASN A 231 -10.27 -15.16 13.80
CA ASN A 231 -11.10 -16.36 13.87
C ASN A 231 -11.00 -17.20 12.59
N ILE A 232 -10.89 -16.56 11.44
CA ILE A 232 -10.66 -17.23 10.16
C ILE A 232 -9.30 -17.94 10.15
N MET A 233 -8.21 -17.26 10.54
CA MET A 233 -6.87 -17.88 10.60
C MET A 233 -6.82 -19.07 11.56
N LYS A 234 -7.52 -18.98 12.69
CA LYS A 234 -7.65 -20.09 13.63
C LYS A 234 -8.47 -21.25 13.04
N SER A 235 -9.60 -20.95 12.39
CA SER A 235 -10.48 -21.95 11.78
C SER A 235 -9.82 -22.66 10.60
N ALA A 236 -8.93 -21.98 9.90
CA ALA A 236 -8.10 -22.54 8.83
C ALA A 236 -6.85 -23.28 9.34
N GLU A 237 -6.61 -23.31 10.66
CA GLU A 237 -5.46 -23.97 11.31
C GLU A 237 -4.08 -23.43 10.88
N VAL A 238 -4.01 -22.12 10.63
CA VAL A 238 -2.78 -21.43 10.19
C VAL A 238 -2.26 -20.38 11.19
N SER A 239 -2.94 -20.19 12.32
CA SER A 239 -2.62 -19.15 13.30
C SER A 239 -1.25 -19.29 13.96
N ASP A 240 -0.62 -20.46 13.90
CA ASP A 240 0.72 -20.71 14.45
C ASP A 240 1.85 -20.17 13.56
N ILE A 241 1.59 -19.93 12.27
CA ILE A 241 2.56 -19.36 11.32
C ILE A 241 2.17 -17.96 10.82
N VAL A 242 0.95 -17.50 11.12
CA VAL A 242 0.44 -16.17 10.71
C VAL A 242 0.42 -15.22 11.92
N SER A 243 1.16 -14.12 11.81
CA SER A 243 1.13 -13.00 12.75
C SER A 243 0.40 -11.81 12.13
N LEU A 244 -0.69 -11.37 12.77
CA LEU A 244 -1.51 -10.24 12.29
C LEU A 244 -1.11 -8.95 12.99
N PHE A 245 -0.91 -7.88 12.21
CA PHE A 245 -0.54 -6.55 12.68
C PHE A 245 -1.60 -5.54 12.29
N LYS A 246 -2.33 -5.05 13.29
CA LYS A 246 -3.29 -3.95 13.12
C LYS A 246 -2.55 -2.60 13.08
N LEU A 247 -1.95 -2.28 11.94
CA LEU A 247 -1.01 -1.17 11.75
C LEU A 247 -1.20 -0.53 10.36
N ASN A 248 -0.83 0.74 10.24
CA ASN A 248 -0.58 1.33 8.92
C ASN A 248 0.82 0.92 8.44
N SER A 249 0.92 0.27 7.28
CA SER A 249 2.17 -0.29 6.74
C SER A 249 3.31 0.72 6.58
N PHE A 250 2.97 1.98 6.28
CA PHE A 250 3.97 3.04 6.14
C PHE A 250 4.22 3.80 7.46
N ILE A 251 3.17 4.20 8.16
CA ILE A 251 3.26 5.07 9.36
C ILE A 251 3.72 4.35 10.59
N ASP A 252 3.31 3.11 10.75
CA ASP A 252 3.69 2.28 11.87
C ASP A 252 4.83 1.31 11.51
N PHE A 253 5.52 1.55 10.38
CA PHE A 253 6.58 0.68 9.88
C PHE A 253 7.64 0.36 10.94
N GLU A 254 8.08 1.36 11.70
CA GLU A 254 9.08 1.18 12.78
C GLU A 254 8.58 0.30 13.93
N LYS A 255 7.26 0.17 14.11
CA LYS A 255 6.67 -0.78 15.08
C LYS A 255 6.67 -2.20 14.55
N PHE A 256 6.63 -2.36 13.22
CA PHE A 256 6.65 -3.64 12.55
C PHE A 256 8.06 -4.22 12.43
N ILE A 257 9.05 -3.44 12.00
CA ILE A 257 10.41 -3.91 11.68
C ILE A 257 11.08 -4.79 12.75
N PRO A 258 10.98 -4.49 14.06
CA PRO A 258 11.57 -5.34 15.10
C PRO A 258 11.14 -6.81 15.03
N ASN A 259 9.95 -7.10 14.49
CA ASN A 259 9.41 -8.46 14.38
C ASN A 259 10.15 -9.33 13.35
N LEU A 260 10.86 -8.72 12.39
CA LEU A 260 11.71 -9.43 11.44
C LEU A 260 13.00 -9.95 12.08
N SER A 261 13.37 -9.50 13.30
CA SER A 261 14.57 -9.97 14.00
C SER A 261 15.87 -9.90 13.16
N ASN A 262 15.98 -8.88 12.29
CA ASN A 262 17.05 -8.69 11.29
C ASN A 262 17.06 -9.69 10.12
N GLU A 263 16.10 -10.61 10.04
CA GLU A 263 15.91 -11.44 8.86
C GLU A 263 15.38 -10.62 7.68
N LYS A 264 15.64 -11.09 6.46
CA LYS A 264 15.15 -10.46 5.23
C LYS A 264 13.83 -11.09 4.80
N ILE A 265 13.01 -10.30 4.13
CA ILE A 265 11.76 -10.76 3.53
C ILE A 265 12.11 -11.57 2.28
N ASP A 266 11.58 -12.78 2.16
CA ASP A 266 11.76 -13.62 0.97
C ASP A 266 10.65 -13.39 -0.06
N PHE A 267 9.44 -13.10 0.43
CA PHE A 267 8.27 -12.81 -0.39
C PHE A 267 7.47 -11.64 0.19
N LEU A 268 7.26 -10.59 -0.60
CA LEU A 268 6.45 -9.43 -0.25
C LEU A 268 5.21 -9.41 -1.12
N PHE A 269 4.01 -9.41 -0.55
CA PHE A 269 2.77 -9.19 -1.28
C PHE A 269 2.19 -7.82 -0.92
N ILE A 270 2.06 -6.92 -1.89
CA ILE A 270 1.44 -5.60 -1.72
C ILE A 270 0.09 -5.58 -2.44
N ASP A 271 -0.99 -5.52 -1.66
CA ASP A 271 -2.40 -5.49 -2.08
C ASP A 271 -3.24 -4.57 -1.16
N GLY A 272 -2.61 -3.50 -0.66
CA GLY A 272 -3.19 -2.57 0.31
C GLY A 272 -3.79 -1.31 -0.33
N ASP A 273 -3.10 -0.17 -0.17
CA ASP A 273 -3.53 1.09 -0.77
C ASP A 273 -3.18 1.13 -2.27
N HIS A 274 -4.23 1.09 -3.09
CA HIS A 274 -4.15 1.02 -4.55
C HIS A 274 -3.89 2.38 -5.23
N THR A 275 -3.70 3.46 -4.46
CA THR A 275 -3.26 4.74 -5.02
C THR A 275 -1.79 4.66 -5.45
N PRO A 276 -1.36 5.41 -6.51
CA PRO A 276 0.05 5.52 -6.90
C PRO A 276 0.99 5.83 -5.73
N ARG A 277 0.52 6.67 -4.80
CA ARG A 277 1.27 7.01 -3.61
C ARG A 277 1.38 5.84 -2.63
N GLY A 278 0.25 5.25 -2.22
CA GLY A 278 0.21 4.21 -1.19
C GLY A 278 1.10 3.02 -1.52
N VAL A 279 0.89 2.43 -2.70
CA VAL A 279 1.68 1.29 -3.16
C VAL A 279 3.17 1.61 -3.31
N THR A 280 3.52 2.82 -3.74
CA THR A 280 4.94 3.17 -3.90
C THR A 280 5.61 3.38 -2.55
N LEU A 281 4.91 3.96 -1.57
CA LEU A 281 5.42 4.08 -0.21
C LEU A 281 5.64 2.72 0.44
N ASP A 282 4.71 1.78 0.27
CA ASP A 282 4.87 0.40 0.71
C ASP A 282 6.08 -0.27 0.02
N PHE A 283 6.18 -0.13 -1.31
CA PHE A 283 7.31 -0.67 -2.07
C PHE A 283 8.65 -0.11 -1.56
N LEU A 284 8.79 1.21 -1.47
CA LEU A 284 10.05 1.85 -1.09
C LEU A 284 10.50 1.42 0.31
N LYS A 285 9.58 1.39 1.28
CA LYS A 285 9.90 0.97 2.66
C LYS A 285 10.28 -0.50 2.75
N PHE A 286 9.47 -1.40 2.19
CA PHE A 286 9.67 -2.83 2.40
C PHE A 286 10.75 -3.42 1.47
N ASN A 287 11.01 -2.82 0.30
CA ASN A 287 12.05 -3.28 -0.61
C ASN A 287 13.46 -3.23 0.00
N GLU A 288 13.75 -2.31 0.93
CA GLU A 288 15.03 -2.27 1.65
C GLU A 288 15.28 -3.52 2.51
N TYR A 289 14.19 -4.15 2.95
CA TYR A 289 14.19 -5.35 3.78
C TYR A 289 13.97 -6.64 2.98
N LEU A 290 13.67 -6.52 1.68
CA LEU A 290 13.58 -7.66 0.76
C LEU A 290 14.97 -8.22 0.44
N ALA A 291 15.10 -9.55 0.53
CA ALA A 291 16.30 -10.29 0.14
C ALA A 291 16.60 -10.14 -1.36
N VAL A 292 17.88 -10.14 -1.73
CA VAL A 292 18.26 -10.37 -3.13
C VAL A 292 17.90 -11.80 -3.50
N GLY A 293 17.20 -11.98 -4.61
CA GLY A 293 16.56 -13.23 -5.00
C GLY A 293 15.12 -13.38 -4.48
N GLY A 294 14.68 -12.53 -3.54
CA GLY A 294 13.32 -12.46 -3.06
C GLY A 294 12.35 -11.90 -4.09
N TYR A 295 11.06 -12.11 -3.83
CA TYR A 295 9.98 -11.77 -4.74
C TYR A 295 9.04 -10.71 -4.15
N ILE A 296 8.53 -9.84 -5.01
CA ILE A 296 7.41 -8.95 -4.74
C ILE A 296 6.27 -9.38 -5.65
N MET A 297 5.08 -9.55 -5.09
CA MET A 297 3.86 -9.71 -5.85
C MET A 297 3.01 -8.45 -5.72
N LEU A 298 2.45 -7.98 -6.83
CA LEU A 298 1.43 -6.93 -6.87
C LEU A 298 0.15 -7.49 -7.49
N HIS A 299 -1.00 -7.04 -6.99
CA HIS A 299 -2.31 -7.30 -7.59
C HIS A 299 -2.85 -6.02 -8.25
N ASP A 300 -3.97 -6.12 -8.98
CA ASP A 300 -4.63 -4.98 -9.63
C ASP A 300 -3.72 -4.14 -10.57
N ILE A 301 -2.89 -4.81 -11.37
CA ILE A 301 -1.88 -4.18 -12.23
C ILE A 301 -2.41 -3.65 -13.58
N PHE A 302 -3.67 -3.89 -13.91
CA PHE A 302 -4.29 -3.43 -15.16
C PHE A 302 -5.45 -2.44 -14.88
N PRO A 303 -5.16 -1.12 -14.87
CA PRO A 303 -6.10 -0.07 -14.48
C PRO A 303 -7.41 -0.08 -15.28
N GLU A 304 -7.35 -0.51 -16.54
CA GLU A 304 -8.50 -0.57 -17.45
C GLU A 304 -9.54 -1.61 -16.98
N TYR A 305 -9.13 -2.59 -16.16
CA TYR A 305 -9.99 -3.65 -15.63
C TYR A 305 -10.30 -3.46 -14.14
N CYS A 306 -9.31 -3.12 -13.32
CA CYS A 306 -9.48 -2.99 -11.86
C CYS A 306 -9.93 -1.59 -11.41
N GLY A 307 -9.73 -0.55 -12.24
CA GLY A 307 -10.02 0.84 -11.89
C GLY A 307 -8.97 1.50 -10.98
N TRP A 308 -7.84 0.82 -10.73
CA TRP A 308 -6.76 1.31 -9.89
C TRP A 308 -5.48 1.52 -10.69
N GLU A 309 -4.82 2.65 -10.47
CA GLU A 309 -3.63 3.04 -11.23
C GLU A 309 -2.32 2.75 -10.49
N GLY A 310 -2.37 2.55 -9.17
CA GLY A 310 -1.17 2.52 -8.35
C GLY A 310 -0.19 1.43 -8.71
N PRO A 311 -0.59 0.14 -8.69
CA PRO A 311 0.32 -0.96 -9.01
C PRO A 311 0.95 -0.82 -10.41
N ALA A 312 0.17 -0.34 -11.38
CA ALA A 312 0.66 -0.07 -12.74
C ALA A 312 1.67 1.09 -12.79
N PHE A 313 1.41 2.17 -12.04
CA PHE A 313 2.31 3.30 -11.90
C PHE A 313 3.65 2.87 -11.28
N LEU A 314 3.60 2.10 -10.18
CA LEU A 314 4.79 1.56 -9.53
C LEU A 314 5.63 0.73 -10.50
N ILE A 315 4.99 -0.16 -11.26
CA ILE A 315 5.67 -1.01 -12.24
C ILE A 315 6.40 -0.15 -13.28
N ASP A 316 5.71 0.81 -13.90
CA ASP A 316 6.28 1.59 -15.00
C ASP A 316 7.42 2.51 -14.54
N GLN A 317 7.26 3.14 -13.36
CA GLN A 317 8.22 4.13 -12.86
C GLN A 317 9.43 3.50 -12.17
N TYR A 318 9.23 2.46 -11.35
CA TYR A 318 10.26 1.95 -10.44
C TYR A 318 10.82 0.57 -10.83
N ILE A 319 10.07 -0.23 -11.60
CA ILE A 319 10.40 -1.65 -11.82
C ILE A 319 10.86 -1.91 -13.24
N LYS A 320 10.03 -1.58 -14.25
CA LYS A 320 10.14 -2.04 -15.64
C LYS A 320 11.50 -1.77 -16.30
N ASN A 321 12.13 -0.64 -15.96
CA ASN A 321 13.42 -0.23 -16.53
C ASN A 321 14.58 -0.31 -15.53
N SER A 322 14.33 -0.83 -14.33
CA SER A 322 15.34 -0.95 -13.28
C SER A 322 16.24 -2.16 -13.51
N LYS A 323 17.54 -2.01 -13.28
CA LYS A 323 18.51 -3.12 -13.30
C LYS A 323 18.50 -3.95 -12.01
N ASN A 324 17.68 -3.55 -11.03
CA ASN A 324 17.57 -4.21 -9.73
C ASN A 324 16.43 -5.23 -9.70
N PHE A 325 15.57 -5.27 -10.73
CA PHE A 325 14.38 -6.12 -10.76
C PHE A 325 14.20 -6.86 -12.09
N GLU A 326 13.65 -8.06 -12.01
CA GLU A 326 13.08 -8.79 -13.15
C GLU A 326 11.55 -8.83 -12.99
N LEU A 327 10.81 -8.56 -14.07
CA LEU A 327 9.35 -8.40 -14.03
C LEU A 327 8.65 -9.44 -14.90
N CYS A 328 7.66 -10.12 -14.34
CA CYS A 328 6.68 -10.94 -15.05
C CYS A 328 5.26 -10.43 -14.75
N GLN A 329 4.54 -9.97 -15.77
CA GLN A 329 3.13 -9.58 -15.65
C GLN A 329 2.24 -10.71 -16.16
N ILE A 330 1.18 -11.02 -15.41
CA ILE A 330 0.32 -12.17 -15.62
C ILE A 330 -1.13 -11.70 -15.73
N TYR A 331 -1.76 -12.00 -16.84
CA TYR A 331 -3.21 -11.86 -17.00
C TYR A 331 -3.94 -12.94 -16.19
N THR A 332 -4.87 -12.53 -15.34
CA THR A 332 -5.63 -13.42 -14.46
C THR A 332 -7.08 -13.55 -14.91
N THR A 333 -7.73 -14.65 -14.57
CA THR A 333 -9.19 -14.81 -14.75
C THR A 333 -9.87 -14.75 -13.38
N PRO A 334 -11.15 -14.38 -13.29
CA PRO A 334 -12.10 -14.09 -14.39
C PRO A 334 -12.17 -12.62 -14.81
N ASN A 335 -11.77 -11.66 -13.95
CA ASN A 335 -11.95 -10.23 -14.19
C ASN A 335 -10.69 -9.54 -14.77
N ASN A 336 -9.56 -10.25 -14.80
CA ASN A 336 -8.29 -9.77 -15.33
C ASN A 336 -7.75 -8.49 -14.67
N TYR A 337 -7.80 -8.45 -13.34
CA TYR A 337 -7.11 -7.39 -12.59
C TYR A 337 -5.59 -7.54 -12.64
N GLY A 338 -5.11 -8.75 -12.94
CA GLY A 338 -3.70 -9.03 -13.20
C GLY A 338 -2.87 -9.25 -11.93
N LEU A 339 -1.71 -9.88 -12.11
CA LEU A 339 -0.67 -10.02 -11.09
C LEU A 339 0.68 -9.64 -11.70
N ALA A 340 1.53 -8.93 -10.96
CA ALA A 340 2.94 -8.82 -11.29
C ALA A 340 3.78 -9.60 -10.29
N LEU A 341 4.66 -10.47 -10.79
CA LEU A 341 5.70 -11.11 -10.01
C LEU A 341 7.04 -10.47 -10.35
N ILE A 342 7.69 -9.91 -9.34
CA ILE A 342 8.90 -9.10 -9.46
C ILE A 342 10.00 -9.78 -8.64
N ARG A 343 11.11 -10.16 -9.25
CA ARG A 343 12.26 -10.70 -8.53
C ARG A 343 13.30 -9.60 -8.30
N LYS A 344 13.77 -9.43 -7.07
CA LYS A 344 14.90 -8.54 -6.77
C LYS A 344 16.21 -9.23 -7.14
N VAL A 345 17.01 -8.60 -8.00
CA VAL A 345 18.29 -9.15 -8.47
C VAL A 345 19.52 -8.41 -7.94
N LYS A 346 19.34 -7.24 -7.31
CA LYS A 346 20.43 -6.44 -6.72
C LYS A 346 20.04 -5.82 -5.40
#